data_AF-A0A3A8T737-F1
#
_entry.id   AF-A0A3A8T737-F1
#
_cell.length_a   1.000
_cell.length_b   1.000
_cell.length_c   1.000
_cell.angle_alpha   90.00
_cell.angle_beta   90.00
_cell.angle_gamma   90.00
#
_symmetry.space_group_name_H-M   'P 1'
#
loop_
_entity.id
_entity.type
_entity.pdbx_description
1 polymer ?
#
loop_
_entity_poly.entity_id
_entity_poly.type
_entity_poly.pdbx_seq_one_letter_code
_entity_poly.pdbx_strand_id
1 'polypeptide(L)'
;MPLRWSLLKSLFLFALLGAAPALAADAPAIPEGCVDESFCDGKQCYPPESSISRLACACGLLNPVCGVGRCEGDSYCEGRGCGGDDAFCHPASSPVSQIMCAGAPMGDTCDLPPASCGQGSCVDGAFCDACGCQPLDAAASQALCACKLADPKPGLGICRDGAYCDDLASEHGSCYLAEAVVSQAMCQGVSLQACALPPASSDPGECKDGVFCQDGKCHPDDSALSKARCTVSSAPKDPQARPGLMGLIGPYDIGVIPKNGFSCPTNSLFTTIYMDDEDSSNANYTWGWIGATEQNRYGTKFGFCRVNGTQFRPLSHNANLNVFQETYAVLKLGDYCPMGSKEFIRHFDNEDRNNANSYTGFPWPNVINSNTTLRFCMFEPSYGYSMPSFPNLGVEYGVFAPSHYASPHWLAAGFIHTDDEDRNNANWFSYDGANTPGFLVHSMIGGASNTDLRLAKVSNGRPRCSRPVQYFTGAYLMPTFDGMNCFIRNAPARSAPFISLNGYYVMWDWFTMSCPEGVWDGTGCRIMTAPAGTTPFVWGNRFYYGE
;
A
#
# COMPACT_ATOMS: atom_id res chain seq x y z
N MET A 1 -59.95 -79.84 9.93
CA MET A 1 -59.84 -79.83 8.46
C MET A 1 -58.37 -80.04 8.11
N PRO A 2 -58.01 -81.05 7.29
CA PRO A 2 -56.68 -81.65 7.32
C PRO A 2 -55.66 -81.03 6.34
N LEU A 3 -54.38 -81.15 6.71
CA LEU A 3 -53.18 -80.96 5.88
C LEU A 3 -53.14 -81.91 4.67
N ARG A 4 -52.58 -81.44 3.53
CA ARG A 4 -51.85 -82.19 2.47
C ARG A 4 -51.10 -81.16 1.57
N TRP A 5 -49.77 -81.18 1.46
CA TRP A 5 -48.90 -81.96 0.54
C TRP A 5 -49.00 -81.61 -0.97
N SER A 6 -47.97 -80.90 -1.44
CA SER A 6 -47.09 -81.15 -2.61
C SER A 6 -47.61 -81.18 -4.07
N LEU A 7 -46.99 -80.37 -4.94
CA LEU A 7 -46.69 -80.64 -6.36
C LEU A 7 -45.61 -79.64 -6.84
N LEU A 8 -44.32 -80.00 -6.88
CA LEU A 8 -43.55 -80.65 -7.95
C LEU A 8 -43.42 -79.88 -9.30
N LYS A 9 -42.15 -79.56 -9.61
CA LYS A 9 -41.44 -79.56 -10.92
C LYS A 9 -41.74 -78.48 -11.98
N SER A 10 -40.73 -77.63 -12.20
CA SER A 10 -40.01 -77.41 -13.49
C SER A 10 -38.88 -76.39 -13.24
N LEU A 11 -37.73 -76.81 -12.71
CA LEU A 11 -36.46 -77.04 -13.45
C LEU A 11 -36.34 -76.45 -14.87
N PHE A 12 -35.32 -75.58 -15.00
CA PHE A 12 -34.40 -75.44 -16.13
C PHE A 12 -34.99 -75.11 -17.51
N LEU A 13 -35.14 -73.82 -17.79
CA LEU A 13 -34.80 -73.25 -19.10
C LEU A 13 -34.65 -71.72 -18.96
N PHE A 14 -33.46 -71.20 -19.28
CA PHE A 14 -33.05 -69.82 -19.62
C PHE A 14 -31.70 -69.46 -18.97
N ALA A 15 -30.66 -70.15 -19.45
CA ALA A 15 -29.37 -69.50 -19.68
C ALA A 15 -29.43 -68.83 -21.07
N LEU A 16 -28.77 -67.68 -21.21
CA LEU A 16 -28.63 -66.80 -22.40
C LEU A 16 -29.51 -65.55 -22.45
N LEU A 17 -29.31 -64.62 -21.50
CA LEU A 17 -29.35 -63.19 -21.79
C LEU A 17 -28.16 -62.54 -21.08
N GLY A 18 -27.22 -62.02 -21.87
CA GLY A 18 -25.99 -61.39 -21.39
C GLY A 18 -26.29 -60.18 -20.51
N ALA A 19 -25.55 -60.06 -19.40
CA ALA A 19 -25.50 -58.85 -18.62
C ALA A 19 -24.98 -57.71 -19.51
N ALA A 20 -25.82 -56.72 -19.79
CA ALA A 20 -25.36 -55.45 -20.32
C ALA A 20 -24.44 -54.81 -19.25
N PRO A 21 -23.26 -54.28 -19.63
CA PRO A 21 -22.43 -53.55 -18.69
C PRO A 21 -23.25 -52.37 -18.14
N ALA A 22 -23.32 -52.24 -16.82
CA ALA A 22 -23.83 -51.04 -16.18
C ALA A 22 -23.01 -49.86 -16.70
N LEU A 23 -23.67 -48.89 -17.32
CA LEU A 23 -23.07 -47.61 -17.67
C LEU A 23 -22.54 -46.98 -16.38
N ALA A 24 -21.22 -46.90 -16.27
CA ALA A 24 -20.56 -46.17 -15.20
C ALA A 24 -21.08 -44.73 -15.24
N ALA A 25 -21.74 -44.28 -14.18
CA ALA A 25 -22.06 -42.88 -14.01
C ALA A 25 -20.73 -42.12 -13.93
N ASP A 26 -20.52 -41.14 -14.81
CA ASP A 26 -19.35 -40.28 -14.78
C ASP A 26 -19.23 -39.65 -13.39
N ALA A 27 -18.11 -39.92 -12.72
CA ALA A 27 -17.81 -39.28 -11.46
C ALA A 27 -17.72 -37.76 -11.69
N PRO A 28 -18.24 -36.93 -10.76
CA PRO A 28 -18.11 -35.49 -10.87
C PRO A 28 -16.63 -35.10 -10.96
N ALA A 29 -16.32 -34.18 -11.87
CA ALA A 29 -14.96 -33.66 -12.02
C ALA A 29 -14.49 -33.04 -10.70
N ILE A 30 -13.29 -33.40 -10.28
CA ILE A 30 -12.66 -32.84 -9.08
C ILE A 30 -12.25 -31.40 -9.41
N PRO A 31 -12.61 -30.41 -8.58
CA PRO A 31 -12.25 -29.02 -8.83
C PRO A 31 -10.73 -28.79 -8.77
N GLU A 32 -10.24 -27.74 -9.43
CA GLU A 32 -8.85 -27.27 -9.33
C GLU A 32 -8.77 -26.09 -8.35
N GLY A 33 -7.72 -26.05 -7.53
CA GLY A 33 -7.48 -25.00 -6.54
C GLY A 33 -7.90 -25.37 -5.12
N CYS A 34 -8.05 -24.37 -4.24
CA CYS A 34 -8.33 -24.57 -2.82
C CYS A 34 -9.83 -24.72 -2.53
N VAL A 35 -10.22 -25.85 -1.94
CA VAL A 35 -11.59 -26.18 -1.52
C VAL A 35 -11.57 -26.63 -0.07
N ASP A 36 -12.22 -25.88 0.83
CA ASP A 36 -12.27 -26.19 2.28
C ASP A 36 -10.88 -26.51 2.87
N GLU A 37 -9.91 -25.61 2.61
CA GLU A 37 -8.49 -25.74 3.01
C GLU A 37 -7.73 -26.91 2.37
N SER A 38 -8.38 -27.74 1.56
CA SER A 38 -7.78 -28.80 0.78
C SER A 38 -7.38 -28.26 -0.58
N PHE A 39 -6.12 -28.45 -0.99
CA PHE A 39 -5.72 -28.14 -2.35
C PHE A 39 -6.14 -29.29 -3.27
N CYS A 40 -6.77 -28.99 -4.40
CA CYS A 40 -7.21 -29.95 -5.40
C CYS A 40 -6.54 -29.69 -6.75
N ASP A 41 -6.03 -30.74 -7.39
CA ASP A 41 -5.24 -30.62 -8.63
C ASP A 41 -5.99 -31.08 -9.89
N GLY A 42 -7.31 -31.19 -9.79
CA GLY A 42 -8.17 -31.74 -10.85
C GLY A 42 -8.18 -33.27 -10.93
N LYS A 43 -7.31 -33.97 -10.17
CA LYS A 43 -7.27 -35.44 -10.07
C LYS A 43 -7.49 -35.95 -8.66
N GLN A 44 -7.04 -35.22 -7.65
CA GLN A 44 -7.25 -35.52 -6.24
C GLN A 44 -7.22 -34.24 -5.40
N CYS A 45 -7.86 -34.30 -4.23
CA CYS A 45 -7.74 -33.27 -3.20
C CYS A 45 -6.81 -33.77 -2.10
N TYR A 46 -5.81 -32.97 -1.75
CA TYR A 46 -4.90 -33.24 -0.64
C TYR A 46 -5.57 -32.75 0.64
N PRO A 47 -5.51 -33.51 1.74
CA PRO A 47 -6.22 -33.13 2.96
C PRO A 47 -5.62 -31.85 3.56
N PRO A 48 -6.40 -31.06 4.35
CA PRO A 48 -5.99 -29.73 4.83
C PRO A 48 -4.68 -29.72 5.61
N GLU A 49 -4.38 -30.80 6.33
CA GLU A 49 -3.15 -30.95 7.11
C GLU A 49 -1.91 -31.27 6.28
N SER A 50 -2.06 -31.58 4.99
CA SER A 50 -0.93 -31.87 4.12
C SER A 50 -0.09 -30.62 3.86
N SER A 51 1.23 -30.78 3.74
CA SER A 51 2.14 -29.66 3.45
C SER A 51 1.74 -28.91 2.17
N ILE A 52 1.21 -29.62 1.17
CA ILE A 52 0.76 -29.05 -0.11
C ILE A 52 -0.46 -28.15 0.10
N SER A 53 -1.50 -28.65 0.80
CA SER A 53 -2.70 -27.87 1.12
C SER A 53 -2.39 -26.67 1.99
N ARG A 54 -1.49 -26.81 2.96
CA ARG A 54 -1.04 -25.68 3.79
C ARG A 54 -0.29 -24.64 2.98
N LEU A 55 0.69 -25.06 2.18
CA LEU A 55 1.50 -24.18 1.34
C LEU A 55 0.63 -23.40 0.34
N ALA A 56 -0.29 -24.07 -0.35
CA ALA A 56 -1.14 -23.47 -1.38
C ALA A 56 -2.33 -22.68 -0.82
N CYS A 57 -3.00 -23.18 0.23
CA CYS A 57 -4.29 -22.64 0.68
C CYS A 57 -4.22 -21.88 2.00
N ALA A 58 -3.42 -22.32 2.96
CA ALA A 58 -3.30 -21.66 4.26
C ALA A 58 -2.25 -20.53 4.25
N CYS A 59 -1.12 -20.76 3.58
CA CYS A 59 0.03 -19.85 3.55
C CYS A 59 0.07 -18.96 2.31
N GLY A 60 -0.65 -19.32 1.24
CA GLY A 60 -0.68 -18.57 -0.02
C GLY A 60 0.67 -18.50 -0.74
N LEU A 61 1.55 -19.47 -0.51
CA LEU A 61 2.92 -19.52 -1.06
C LEU A 61 2.99 -20.23 -2.42
N LEU A 62 1.88 -20.81 -2.88
CA LEU A 62 1.70 -21.27 -4.25
C LEU A 62 0.46 -20.63 -4.83
N ASN A 63 0.53 -20.27 -6.12
CA ASN A 63 -0.64 -19.81 -6.85
C ASN A 63 -1.54 -21.03 -7.18
N PRO A 64 -2.75 -21.14 -6.59
CA PRO A 64 -3.61 -22.30 -6.79
C PRO A 64 -4.16 -22.40 -8.22
N VAL A 65 -4.09 -21.33 -9.01
CA VAL A 65 -4.53 -21.28 -10.41
C VAL A 65 -3.53 -21.98 -11.34
N CYS A 66 -2.28 -22.17 -10.89
CA CYS A 66 -1.23 -22.72 -11.75
C CYS A 66 -1.21 -24.25 -11.82
N GLY A 67 -2.00 -24.92 -10.98
CA GLY A 67 -2.02 -26.37 -10.85
C GLY A 67 -0.77 -26.92 -10.16
N VAL A 68 -0.69 -28.25 -10.01
CA VAL A 68 0.49 -28.90 -9.42
C VAL A 68 1.66 -28.81 -10.38
N GLY A 69 2.71 -28.14 -9.93
CA GLY A 69 4.04 -28.14 -10.53
C GLY A 69 4.73 -29.51 -10.53
N ARG A 70 5.97 -29.56 -11.01
CA ARG A 70 6.80 -30.77 -11.02
C ARG A 70 8.17 -30.51 -10.42
N CYS A 71 8.75 -31.54 -9.83
CA CYS A 71 10.14 -31.50 -9.37
C CYS A 71 11.08 -31.80 -10.53
N GLU A 72 11.98 -30.87 -10.82
CA GLU A 72 13.10 -31.04 -11.75
C GLU A 72 14.40 -31.07 -10.96
N GLY A 73 14.86 -32.28 -10.63
CA GLY A 73 15.88 -32.47 -9.60
C GLY A 73 15.33 -32.08 -8.23
N ASP A 74 16.07 -31.25 -7.50
CA ASP A 74 15.66 -30.74 -6.18
C ASP A 74 14.86 -29.43 -6.27
N SER A 75 14.60 -28.91 -7.46
CA SER A 75 13.89 -27.65 -7.70
C SER A 75 12.41 -27.91 -8.04
N TYR A 76 11.50 -27.12 -7.46
CA TYR A 76 10.06 -27.21 -7.77
C TYR A 76 9.68 -26.20 -8.84
N CYS A 77 9.18 -26.67 -9.97
CA CYS A 77 8.70 -25.84 -11.07
C CYS A 77 7.18 -25.76 -11.06
N GLU A 78 6.61 -24.55 -11.09
CA GLU A 78 5.17 -24.35 -11.02
C GLU A 78 4.41 -24.99 -12.20
N GLY A 79 3.10 -25.20 -12.02
CA GLY A 79 2.30 -25.93 -13.00
C GLY A 79 1.98 -25.12 -14.27
N ARG A 80 1.46 -25.81 -15.29
CA ARG A 80 1.20 -25.26 -16.63
C ARG A 80 0.20 -24.10 -16.67
N GLY A 81 -0.57 -23.87 -15.61
CA GLY A 81 -1.51 -22.74 -15.54
C GLY A 81 -0.83 -21.37 -15.38
N CYS A 82 0.46 -21.33 -15.04
CA CYS A 82 1.26 -20.11 -14.88
C CYS A 82 1.95 -19.61 -16.18
N GLY A 83 1.72 -20.26 -17.33
CA GLY A 83 2.20 -19.81 -18.64
C GLY A 83 3.37 -20.62 -19.21
N GLY A 84 3.11 -21.34 -20.32
CA GLY A 84 4.13 -21.85 -21.26
C GLY A 84 5.06 -22.98 -20.78
N ASP A 85 5.89 -23.49 -21.68
CA ASP A 85 6.92 -24.52 -21.40
C ASP A 85 8.09 -23.99 -20.52
N ASP A 86 8.05 -22.71 -20.12
CA ASP A 86 9.02 -22.02 -19.27
C ASP A 86 8.46 -21.85 -17.84
N ALA A 87 8.11 -22.96 -17.19
CA ALA A 87 7.65 -22.96 -15.81
C ALA A 87 8.68 -22.30 -14.88
N PHE A 88 8.25 -21.32 -14.08
CA PHE A 88 9.07 -20.73 -13.03
C PHE A 88 9.51 -21.82 -12.03
N CYS A 89 10.81 -22.10 -11.99
CA CYS A 89 11.39 -23.09 -11.09
C CYS A 89 11.99 -22.41 -9.86
N HIS A 90 11.42 -22.74 -8.71
CA HIS A 90 11.96 -22.40 -7.41
C HIS A 90 13.31 -23.11 -7.22
N PRO A 91 14.39 -22.44 -6.78
CA PRO A 91 15.69 -23.08 -6.61
C PRO A 91 15.63 -24.20 -5.57
N ALA A 92 16.53 -25.18 -5.64
CA ALA A 92 16.54 -26.33 -4.72
C ALA A 92 16.63 -25.97 -3.22
N SER A 93 17.29 -24.85 -2.92
CA SER A 93 17.38 -24.32 -1.56
C SER A 93 16.12 -23.58 -1.11
N SER A 94 15.18 -23.30 -2.01
CA SER A 94 13.99 -22.54 -1.65
C SER A 94 13.10 -23.37 -0.72
N PRO A 95 12.36 -22.71 0.18
CA PRO A 95 11.43 -23.40 1.07
C PRO A 95 10.33 -24.15 0.31
N VAL A 96 9.86 -23.60 -0.82
CA VAL A 96 8.88 -24.23 -1.71
C VAL A 96 9.45 -25.54 -2.27
N SER A 97 10.68 -25.53 -2.77
CA SER A 97 11.35 -26.73 -3.29
C SER A 97 11.65 -27.77 -2.21
N GLN A 98 12.09 -27.33 -1.02
CA GLN A 98 12.34 -28.26 0.09
C GLN A 98 11.07 -28.96 0.55
N ILE A 99 9.94 -28.26 0.57
CA ILE A 99 8.65 -28.85 0.96
C ILE A 99 8.11 -29.74 -0.17
N MET A 100 8.10 -29.25 -1.40
CA MET A 100 7.44 -29.93 -2.53
C MET A 100 8.26 -31.07 -3.13
N CYS A 101 9.60 -30.98 -3.10
CA CYS A 101 10.49 -31.96 -3.75
C CYS A 101 11.34 -32.75 -2.76
N ALA A 102 11.80 -32.12 -1.66
CA ALA A 102 12.60 -32.80 -0.64
C ALA A 102 11.76 -33.37 0.53
N GLY A 103 10.45 -33.13 0.55
CA GLY A 103 9.53 -33.68 1.54
C GLY A 103 9.67 -33.06 2.94
N ALA A 104 10.17 -31.83 3.05
CA ALA A 104 10.27 -31.14 4.32
C ALA A 104 8.87 -30.82 4.91
N PRO A 105 8.70 -30.91 6.25
CA PRO A 105 7.43 -30.58 6.89
C PRO A 105 7.19 -29.06 6.92
N MET A 106 5.93 -28.63 6.79
CA MET A 106 5.51 -27.23 6.97
C MET A 106 4.90 -27.04 8.37
N GLY A 107 5.33 -25.99 9.10
CA GLY A 107 4.78 -25.66 10.40
C GLY A 107 3.31 -25.20 10.36
N ASP A 108 2.60 -25.31 11.50
CA ASP A 108 1.19 -24.87 11.64
C ASP A 108 1.03 -23.34 11.49
N THR A 109 2.11 -22.58 11.64
CA THR A 109 2.19 -21.11 11.54
C THR A 109 2.66 -20.62 10.18
N CYS A 110 2.77 -21.51 9.18
CA CYS A 110 3.46 -21.24 7.91
C CYS A 110 4.96 -20.93 8.08
N ASP A 111 5.53 -21.27 9.24
CA ASP A 111 6.97 -21.20 9.46
C ASP A 111 7.65 -22.31 8.66
N LEU A 112 8.60 -21.88 7.82
CA LEU A 112 9.41 -22.74 6.99
C LEU A 112 10.32 -23.61 7.88
N PRO A 113 10.69 -24.84 7.47
CA PRO A 113 11.73 -25.59 8.15
C PRO A 113 12.98 -24.69 8.24
N PRO A 114 13.69 -24.63 9.39
CA PRO A 114 14.85 -23.76 9.53
C PRO A 114 15.86 -24.09 8.43
N ALA A 115 15.94 -23.20 7.43
CA ALA A 115 16.78 -23.40 6.27
C ALA A 115 18.27 -23.39 6.70
N SER A 116 19.00 -24.37 6.20
CA SER A 116 20.46 -24.44 6.22
C SER A 116 21.11 -23.13 5.72
N CYS A 117 22.10 -22.63 6.46
CA CYS A 117 23.13 -21.63 6.09
C CYS A 117 22.70 -20.54 5.09
N GLY A 118 22.35 -19.35 5.57
CA GLY A 118 22.08 -18.21 4.70
C GLY A 118 22.36 -16.90 5.40
N GLN A 119 21.51 -16.52 6.36
CA GLN A 119 21.66 -15.24 7.03
C GLN A 119 22.89 -15.20 7.95
N GLY A 120 23.80 -14.26 7.68
CA GLY A 120 25.03 -14.08 8.45
C GLY A 120 25.19 -12.67 9.03
N SER A 121 26.19 -12.52 9.89
CA SER A 121 26.55 -11.27 10.55
C SER A 121 28.07 -11.17 10.73
N CYS A 122 28.58 -9.95 10.88
CA CYS A 122 30.01 -9.72 11.07
C CYS A 122 30.36 -9.75 12.57
N VAL A 123 31.19 -10.69 12.98
CA VAL A 123 31.70 -10.83 14.35
C VAL A 123 33.23 -10.68 14.33
N ASP A 124 33.75 -9.64 14.98
CA ASP A 124 35.18 -9.33 15.04
C ASP A 124 35.89 -9.25 13.67
N GLY A 125 35.15 -8.88 12.62
CA GLY A 125 35.63 -8.79 11.24
C GLY A 125 35.50 -10.08 10.43
N ALA A 126 35.10 -11.18 11.06
CA ALA A 126 34.77 -12.45 10.40
C ALA A 126 33.29 -12.47 10.03
N PHE A 127 32.97 -12.99 8.84
CA PHE A 127 31.59 -13.27 8.48
C PHE A 127 31.14 -14.59 9.12
N CYS A 128 30.08 -14.56 9.92
CA CYS A 128 29.54 -15.70 10.63
C CYS A 128 28.06 -15.91 10.29
N ASP A 129 27.70 -17.11 9.87
CA ASP A 129 26.31 -17.52 9.66
C ASP A 129 25.93 -18.69 10.58
N ALA A 130 24.74 -19.25 10.39
CA ALA A 130 24.26 -20.40 11.14
C ALA A 130 25.13 -21.66 11.00
N CYS A 131 26.14 -21.64 10.11
CA CYS A 131 27.03 -22.75 9.79
C CYS A 131 28.49 -22.50 10.19
N GLY A 132 28.78 -21.34 10.78
CA GLY A 132 30.06 -21.02 11.41
C GLY A 132 30.65 -19.71 10.91
N CYS A 133 31.84 -19.39 11.42
CA CYS A 133 32.58 -18.19 11.04
C CYS A 133 33.66 -18.50 10.02
N GLN A 134 33.71 -17.70 8.95
CA GLN A 134 34.81 -17.72 7.98
C GLN A 134 36.06 -17.06 8.58
N PRO A 135 37.29 -17.52 8.27
CA PRO A 135 38.53 -16.85 8.68
C PRO A 135 38.54 -15.36 8.30
N LEU A 136 39.25 -14.53 9.08
CA LEU A 136 39.33 -13.08 8.84
C LEU A 136 39.91 -12.72 7.47
N ASP A 137 40.80 -13.56 6.96
CA ASP A 137 41.46 -13.41 5.66
C ASP A 137 40.68 -14.04 4.50
N ALA A 138 39.55 -14.71 4.76
CA ALA A 138 38.69 -15.24 3.72
C ALA A 138 38.02 -14.10 2.94
N ALA A 139 37.82 -14.32 1.63
CA ALA A 139 37.22 -13.32 0.74
C ALA A 139 35.85 -12.83 1.23
N ALA A 140 35.02 -13.71 1.79
CA ALA A 140 33.74 -13.36 2.39
C ALA A 140 33.86 -12.40 3.58
N SER A 141 34.74 -12.71 4.55
CA SER A 141 35.00 -11.84 5.70
C SER A 141 35.58 -10.49 5.27
N GLN A 142 36.48 -10.50 4.28
CA GLN A 142 37.05 -9.26 3.75
C GLN A 142 36.00 -8.42 3.00
N ALA A 143 35.23 -9.02 2.09
CA ALA A 143 34.27 -8.30 1.26
C ALA A 143 33.05 -7.81 2.06
N LEU A 144 32.42 -8.69 2.86
CA LEU A 144 31.17 -8.38 3.57
C LEU A 144 31.40 -7.60 4.86
N CYS A 145 32.50 -7.87 5.59
CA CYS A 145 32.71 -7.33 6.93
C CYS A 145 33.78 -6.25 7.00
N ALA A 146 34.98 -6.52 6.47
CA ALA A 146 36.10 -5.57 6.57
C ALA A 146 35.94 -4.39 5.61
N CYS A 147 35.60 -4.67 4.35
CA CYS A 147 35.50 -3.68 3.28
C CYS A 147 34.04 -3.21 3.05
N LYS A 148 33.05 -3.92 3.61
CA LYS A 148 31.60 -3.62 3.47
C LYS A 148 31.16 -3.37 2.03
N LEU A 149 31.67 -4.19 1.11
CA LEU A 149 31.37 -4.10 -0.32
C LEU A 149 30.03 -4.73 -0.70
N ALA A 150 29.41 -5.48 0.21
CA ALA A 150 28.06 -6.06 0.08
C ALA A 150 27.44 -6.25 1.48
N ASP A 151 26.10 -6.39 1.55
CA ASP A 151 25.37 -6.57 2.82
C ASP A 151 25.54 -8.02 3.33
N PRO A 152 25.96 -8.25 4.59
CA PRO A 152 26.06 -9.59 5.17
C PRO A 152 24.70 -10.27 5.47
N LYS A 153 23.60 -9.50 5.57
CA LYS A 153 22.27 -10.03 5.92
C LYS A 153 21.67 -11.05 4.93
N PRO A 154 21.77 -10.87 3.60
CA PRO A 154 21.31 -11.88 2.64
C PRO A 154 22.16 -13.16 2.66
N GLY A 155 23.36 -13.11 3.24
CA GLY A 155 24.24 -14.28 3.32
C GLY A 155 25.28 -14.38 2.23
N LEU A 156 25.86 -15.57 2.08
CA LEU A 156 26.76 -15.87 0.98
C LEU A 156 25.95 -16.07 -0.31
N GLY A 157 25.99 -15.06 -1.18
CA GLY A 157 25.50 -15.12 -2.56
C GLY A 157 26.26 -16.13 -3.45
N ILE A 158 25.88 -16.20 -4.73
CA ILE A 158 26.49 -17.12 -5.70
C ILE A 158 27.23 -16.39 -6.83
N CYS A 159 28.11 -17.12 -7.50
CA CYS A 159 28.86 -16.63 -8.64
C CYS A 159 28.27 -17.14 -9.97
N ARG A 160 27.90 -16.22 -10.86
CA ARG A 160 27.37 -16.52 -12.19
C ARG A 160 28.14 -15.73 -13.24
N ASP A 161 28.78 -16.42 -14.17
CA ASP A 161 29.57 -15.81 -15.25
C ASP A 161 30.62 -14.79 -14.76
N GLY A 162 31.19 -15.04 -13.58
CA GLY A 162 32.18 -14.17 -12.94
C GLY A 162 31.58 -13.01 -12.13
N ALA A 163 30.28 -12.74 -12.24
CA ALA A 163 29.54 -11.80 -11.40
C ALA A 163 29.13 -12.47 -10.08
N TYR A 164 29.27 -11.75 -8.96
CA TYR A 164 28.75 -12.17 -7.67
C TYR A 164 27.33 -11.62 -7.49
N CYS A 165 26.38 -12.46 -7.09
CA CYS A 165 25.00 -12.06 -6.86
C CYS A 165 24.61 -12.40 -5.42
N ASP A 166 24.23 -11.38 -4.63
CA ASP A 166 23.71 -11.60 -3.29
C ASP A 166 22.31 -12.24 -3.39
N ASP A 167 22.14 -13.44 -2.84
CA ASP A 167 20.87 -14.16 -2.71
C ASP A 167 19.95 -14.21 -3.96
N LEU A 168 20.17 -15.20 -4.83
CA LEU A 168 19.29 -15.45 -5.99
C LEU A 168 17.89 -15.99 -5.64
N ALA A 169 17.61 -16.34 -4.39
CA ALA A 169 16.29 -16.79 -3.97
C ALA A 169 15.39 -15.63 -3.54
N SER A 170 15.96 -14.44 -3.33
CA SER A 170 15.27 -13.20 -3.06
C SER A 170 15.02 -12.44 -4.37
N GLU A 171 13.80 -11.94 -4.58
CA GLU A 171 13.46 -11.04 -5.70
C GLU A 171 14.28 -9.72 -5.70
N HIS A 172 15.15 -9.52 -4.71
CA HIS A 172 16.05 -8.38 -4.56
C HIS A 172 17.53 -8.69 -4.83
N GLY A 173 17.88 -9.89 -5.29
CA GLY A 173 19.28 -10.25 -5.53
C GLY A 173 19.93 -9.37 -6.61
N SER A 174 20.98 -8.65 -6.23
CA SER A 174 21.72 -7.74 -7.11
C SER A 174 23.03 -8.41 -7.53
N CYS A 175 23.22 -8.59 -8.83
CA CYS A 175 24.49 -9.07 -9.37
C CYS A 175 25.46 -7.90 -9.56
N TYR A 176 26.63 -7.98 -8.92
CA TYR A 176 27.75 -7.10 -9.19
C TYR A 176 28.43 -7.56 -10.49
N LEU A 177 28.75 -6.63 -11.40
CA LEU A 177 29.45 -6.96 -12.65
C LEU A 177 30.71 -7.79 -12.40
N ALA A 178 31.11 -8.63 -13.36
CA ALA A 178 32.22 -9.58 -13.17
C ALA A 178 33.56 -8.89 -12.85
N GLU A 179 33.74 -7.67 -13.35
CA GLU A 179 34.90 -6.82 -13.09
C GLU A 179 34.84 -6.06 -11.76
N ALA A 180 33.70 -6.08 -11.05
CA ALA A 180 33.58 -5.42 -9.76
C ALA A 180 34.49 -6.08 -8.73
N VAL A 181 35.06 -5.27 -7.84
CA VAL A 181 36.02 -5.72 -6.82
C VAL A 181 35.41 -6.81 -5.92
N VAL A 182 34.11 -6.69 -5.59
CA VAL A 182 33.39 -7.72 -4.83
C VAL A 182 33.23 -9.02 -5.61
N SER A 183 32.94 -8.97 -6.92
CA SER A 183 32.85 -10.16 -7.78
C SER A 183 34.20 -10.85 -7.94
N GLN A 184 35.28 -10.07 -8.14
CA GLN A 184 36.63 -10.61 -8.19
C GLN A 184 37.03 -11.27 -6.86
N ALA A 185 36.69 -10.64 -5.72
CA ALA A 185 36.97 -11.21 -4.40
C ALA A 185 36.17 -12.49 -4.16
N MET A 186 34.85 -12.43 -4.31
CA MET A 186 33.93 -13.51 -3.96
C MET A 186 33.98 -14.69 -4.95
N CYS A 187 34.21 -14.43 -6.23
CA CYS A 187 34.16 -15.47 -7.28
C CYS A 187 35.52 -15.94 -7.75
N GLN A 188 36.57 -15.12 -7.63
CA GLN A 188 37.92 -15.48 -8.09
C GLN A 188 38.89 -15.67 -6.92
N GLY A 189 38.44 -15.50 -5.67
CA GLY A 189 39.23 -15.72 -4.46
C GLY A 189 40.37 -14.71 -4.28
N VAL A 190 40.27 -13.54 -4.91
CA VAL A 190 41.29 -12.50 -4.82
C VAL A 190 41.23 -11.85 -3.42
N SER A 191 42.33 -11.90 -2.67
CA SER A 191 42.39 -11.25 -1.36
C SER A 191 42.40 -9.72 -1.52
N LEU A 192 41.57 -9.02 -0.75
CA LEU A 192 41.47 -7.56 -0.74
C LEU A 192 42.54 -6.98 0.20
N GLN A 193 43.81 -7.08 -0.16
CA GLN A 193 44.94 -6.58 0.66
C GLN A 193 44.97 -5.05 0.85
N ALA A 194 44.11 -4.28 0.17
CA ALA A 194 44.22 -2.82 0.06
C ALA A 194 42.94 -2.03 0.40
N CYS A 195 42.04 -2.52 1.26
CA CYS A 195 40.90 -1.73 1.75
C CYS A 195 41.29 -0.63 2.76
N ALA A 196 42.28 0.21 2.44
CA ALA A 196 42.49 1.45 3.16
C ALA A 196 41.53 2.51 2.59
N LEU A 197 40.56 2.95 3.40
CA LEU A 197 39.66 4.06 3.07
C LEU A 197 40.49 5.27 2.59
N PRO A 198 40.07 5.99 1.52
CA PRO A 198 40.73 7.24 1.15
C PRO A 198 40.66 8.23 2.33
N PRO A 199 41.70 9.06 2.54
CA PRO A 199 41.71 10.01 3.65
C PRO A 199 40.53 10.98 3.54
N ALA A 200 39.84 11.20 4.65
CA ALA A 200 38.71 12.11 4.74
C ALA A 200 39.10 13.54 4.32
N SER A 201 38.27 14.14 3.47
CA SER A 201 38.39 15.54 3.06
C SER A 201 38.35 16.48 4.27
N SER A 202 39.23 17.49 4.30
CA SER A 202 39.59 18.26 5.49
C SER A 202 38.84 19.57 5.71
N ASP A 203 37.72 19.83 5.02
CA ASP A 203 37.02 21.12 5.12
C ASP A 203 35.77 21.00 6.01
N PRO A 204 35.84 21.41 7.30
CA PRO A 204 34.71 21.35 8.22
C PRO A 204 33.67 22.43 7.92
N GLY A 205 32.40 22.06 7.97
CA GLY A 205 31.26 23.00 7.93
C GLY A 205 30.62 23.22 6.55
N GLU A 206 31.11 22.57 5.50
CA GLU A 206 30.48 22.61 4.17
C GLU A 206 29.81 21.27 3.82
N CYS A 207 28.70 21.36 3.09
CA CYS A 207 28.01 20.21 2.51
C CYS A 207 28.51 19.97 1.09
N LYS A 208 28.98 18.76 0.81
CA LYS A 208 29.43 18.36 -0.52
C LYS A 208 28.78 17.02 -0.88
N ASP A 209 28.06 17.01 -1.99
CA ASP A 209 27.36 15.81 -2.51
C ASP A 209 26.43 15.15 -1.47
N GLY A 210 25.75 15.96 -0.66
CA GLY A 210 24.83 15.49 0.39
C GLY A 210 25.50 15.06 1.70
N VAL A 211 26.83 14.97 1.76
CA VAL A 211 27.60 14.58 2.94
C VAL A 211 27.98 15.84 3.75
N PHE A 212 27.65 15.85 5.05
CA PHE A 212 28.04 16.93 5.96
C PHE A 212 29.25 16.51 6.80
N CYS A 213 30.32 17.31 6.78
CA CYS A 213 31.52 17.06 7.58
C CYS A 213 31.66 18.10 8.71
N GLN A 214 31.85 17.62 9.93
CA GLN A 214 32.10 18.44 11.11
C GLN A 214 33.26 17.85 11.92
N ASP A 215 34.22 18.69 12.31
CA ASP A 215 35.36 18.32 13.16
C ASP A 215 36.17 17.11 12.65
N GLY A 216 36.35 17.02 11.33
CA GLY A 216 37.09 15.93 10.68
C GLY A 216 36.33 14.60 10.62
N LYS A 217 35.05 14.58 10.99
CA LYS A 217 34.13 13.45 10.79
C LYS A 217 33.07 13.81 9.75
N CYS A 218 33.03 13.03 8.68
CA CYS A 218 31.99 13.14 7.66
C CYS A 218 30.84 12.19 8.00
N HIS A 219 29.62 12.71 7.91
CA HIS A 219 28.40 11.96 8.14
C HIS A 219 27.81 11.57 6.78
N PRO A 220 27.42 10.30 6.58
CA PRO A 220 26.85 9.86 5.31
C PRO A 220 25.62 10.70 4.93
N ASP A 221 25.33 10.75 3.64
CA ASP A 221 24.28 11.56 3.01
C ASP A 221 22.88 11.29 3.59
N ASP A 222 22.63 10.05 3.98
CA ASP A 222 21.38 9.60 4.59
C ASP A 222 21.24 9.96 6.08
N SER A 223 22.31 10.41 6.73
CA SER A 223 22.32 10.68 8.16
C SER A 223 21.43 11.87 8.53
N ALA A 224 20.87 11.83 9.74
CA ALA A 224 20.05 12.92 10.26
C ALA A 224 20.81 14.27 10.28
N LEU A 225 22.13 14.23 10.46
CA LEU A 225 22.97 15.43 10.49
C LEU A 225 23.14 16.04 9.09
N SER A 226 23.42 15.19 8.09
CA SER A 226 23.51 15.60 6.68
C SER A 226 22.18 16.13 6.15
N LYS A 227 21.07 15.45 6.43
CA LYS A 227 19.72 15.91 6.03
C LYS A 227 19.30 17.25 6.66
N ALA A 228 19.76 17.53 7.88
CA ALA A 228 19.42 18.77 8.58
C ALA A 228 20.30 19.97 8.16
N ARG A 229 21.54 19.73 7.71
CA ARG A 229 22.53 20.79 7.44
C ARG A 229 22.77 21.02 5.96
N CYS A 230 22.64 19.99 5.14
CA CYS A 230 22.68 20.09 3.69
C CYS A 230 21.27 20.41 3.19
N THR A 231 20.89 21.69 3.28
CA THR A 231 19.68 22.15 2.60
C THR A 231 19.88 21.93 1.11
N VAL A 232 19.16 20.95 0.57
CA VAL A 232 19.11 20.71 -0.87
C VAL A 232 18.63 22.02 -1.49
N SER A 233 19.50 22.69 -2.25
CA SER A 233 19.09 23.76 -3.15
C SER A 233 17.88 23.25 -3.91
N SER A 234 16.73 23.87 -3.67
CA SER A 234 15.44 23.49 -4.24
C SER A 234 15.61 23.06 -5.69
N ALA A 235 15.20 21.83 -5.99
CA ALA A 235 15.06 21.32 -7.34
C ALA A 235 14.32 22.35 -8.22
N PRO A 236 14.55 22.38 -9.54
CA PRO A 236 14.03 23.42 -10.40
C PRO A 236 12.52 23.54 -10.23
N LYS A 237 12.07 24.66 -9.65
CA LYS A 237 10.65 25.00 -9.59
C LYS A 237 10.16 25.07 -11.03
N ASP A 238 9.10 24.32 -11.32
CA ASP A 238 8.41 24.37 -12.61
C ASP A 238 8.14 25.83 -13.00
N PRO A 239 8.68 26.32 -14.13
CA PRO A 239 8.49 27.69 -14.59
C PRO A 239 7.02 28.04 -14.92
N GLN A 240 6.10 27.08 -14.91
CA GLN A 240 4.66 27.31 -15.12
C GLN A 240 3.86 27.59 -13.84
N ALA A 241 4.46 27.53 -12.65
CA ALA A 241 3.76 27.82 -11.41
C ALA A 241 3.31 29.30 -11.37
N ARG A 242 2.00 29.54 -11.56
CA ARG A 242 1.41 30.89 -11.51
C ARG A 242 1.71 31.53 -10.14
N PRO A 243 2.28 32.75 -10.07
CA PRO A 243 2.74 33.38 -8.82
C PRO A 243 1.67 33.52 -7.72
N GLY A 244 0.38 33.44 -8.05
CA GLY A 244 -0.72 33.49 -7.09
C GLY A 244 -1.13 32.15 -6.46
N LEU A 245 -0.68 31.00 -6.98
CA LEU A 245 -1.05 29.68 -6.46
C LEU A 245 -0.10 29.18 -5.35
N MET A 246 1.10 29.76 -5.23
CA MET A 246 2.14 29.34 -4.28
C MET A 246 1.69 29.46 -2.81
N GLY A 247 0.75 30.37 -2.49
CA GLY A 247 0.23 30.52 -1.13
C GLY A 247 -0.75 29.40 -0.70
N LEU A 248 -1.20 28.57 -1.63
CA LEU A 248 -2.13 27.46 -1.39
C LEU A 248 -1.41 26.10 -1.34
N ILE A 249 -0.11 26.05 -1.58
CA ILE A 249 0.68 24.82 -1.60
C ILE A 249 1.37 24.65 -0.25
N GLY A 250 0.93 23.64 0.52
CA GLY A 250 1.57 23.20 1.75
C GLY A 250 2.71 22.20 1.48
N PRO A 251 3.75 22.19 2.34
CA PRO A 251 4.90 21.27 2.20
C PRO A 251 4.52 19.80 2.43
N TYR A 252 3.35 19.54 3.02
CA TYR A 252 2.82 18.20 3.30
C TYR A 252 1.53 17.93 2.52
N ASP A 253 1.27 18.64 1.43
CA ASP A 253 0.06 18.42 0.65
C ASP A 253 0.00 17.00 0.07
N ILE A 254 -1.20 16.45 0.00
CA ILE A 254 -1.47 15.13 -0.57
C ILE A 254 -2.63 15.21 -1.56
N GLY A 255 -2.75 14.21 -2.42
CA GLY A 255 -3.88 13.99 -3.31
C GLY A 255 -4.76 12.85 -2.78
N VAL A 256 -6.02 13.17 -2.51
CA VAL A 256 -7.09 12.18 -2.25
C VAL A 256 -7.97 12.04 -3.47
N ILE A 257 -8.61 10.89 -3.67
CA ILE A 257 -9.45 10.62 -4.84
C ILE A 257 -10.87 11.08 -4.53
N PRO A 258 -11.38 12.18 -5.11
CA PRO A 258 -12.75 12.61 -4.85
C PRO A 258 -13.76 11.67 -5.50
N LYS A 259 -15.03 11.76 -5.12
CA LYS A 259 -16.11 11.05 -5.80
C LYS A 259 -16.21 11.35 -7.29
N ASN A 260 -15.99 12.61 -7.68
CA ASN A 260 -15.94 13.05 -9.08
C ASN A 260 -15.06 14.32 -9.21
N GLY A 261 -14.75 14.74 -10.44
CA GLY A 261 -13.81 15.85 -10.69
C GLY A 261 -14.24 17.24 -10.19
N PHE A 262 -15.48 17.40 -9.71
CA PHE A 262 -15.99 18.66 -9.17
C PHE A 262 -16.27 18.62 -7.67
N SER A 263 -15.98 17.51 -7.00
CA SER A 263 -16.26 17.32 -5.57
C SER A 263 -15.03 17.53 -4.70
N CYS A 264 -14.18 18.50 -5.02
CA CYS A 264 -13.07 18.87 -4.12
C CYS A 264 -13.55 19.78 -2.98
N PRO A 265 -12.88 19.74 -1.81
CA PRO A 265 -13.15 20.68 -0.73
C PRO A 265 -13.02 22.13 -1.21
N THR A 266 -13.74 23.05 -0.57
CA THR A 266 -13.60 24.48 -0.85
C THR A 266 -12.13 24.91 -0.72
N ASN A 267 -11.62 25.65 -1.72
CA ASN A 267 -10.22 26.07 -1.83
C ASN A 267 -9.19 24.96 -2.09
N SER A 268 -9.62 23.74 -2.43
CA SER A 268 -8.74 22.67 -2.89
C SER A 268 -8.58 22.71 -4.41
N LEU A 269 -7.35 22.45 -4.88
CA LEU A 269 -7.05 22.32 -6.31
C LEU A 269 -7.37 20.89 -6.77
N PHE A 270 -8.13 20.75 -7.86
CA PHE A 270 -8.26 19.48 -8.57
C PHE A 270 -7.09 19.31 -9.54
N THR A 271 -6.37 18.19 -9.40
CA THR A 271 -5.25 17.80 -10.26
C THR A 271 -5.64 16.53 -11.00
N THR A 272 -5.34 16.47 -12.30
CA THR A 272 -5.54 15.24 -13.08
C THR A 272 -4.22 14.77 -13.66
N ILE A 273 -4.05 13.45 -13.72
CA ILE A 273 -2.92 12.79 -14.36
C ILE A 273 -3.52 11.78 -15.32
N TYR A 274 -3.27 11.96 -16.61
CA TYR A 274 -3.64 11.02 -17.66
C TYR A 274 -2.40 10.20 -18.02
N MET A 275 -2.55 8.89 -17.87
CA MET A 275 -1.62 7.87 -18.32
C MET A 275 -2.17 7.32 -19.64
N ASP A 276 -1.37 7.41 -20.69
CA ASP A 276 -1.63 6.70 -21.94
C ASP A 276 -1.23 5.24 -21.71
N ASP A 277 -2.25 4.41 -21.66
CA ASP A 277 -2.08 2.97 -21.50
C ASP A 277 -1.87 2.37 -22.90
N GLU A 278 -1.51 1.09 -23.00
CA GLU A 278 -1.16 0.47 -24.28
C GLU A 278 -2.27 0.67 -25.35
N ASP A 279 -1.93 1.23 -26.52
CA ASP A 279 -2.85 1.48 -27.65
C ASP A 279 -3.33 0.16 -28.31
N SER A 280 -2.56 -0.92 -28.14
CA SER A 280 -2.76 -2.21 -28.82
C SER A 280 -2.98 -3.36 -27.84
N SER A 281 -4.02 -4.17 -28.02
CA SER A 281 -4.35 -5.27 -27.07
C SER A 281 -4.76 -4.82 -25.65
N ASN A 282 -5.03 -3.53 -25.47
CA ASN A 282 -5.42 -2.92 -24.20
C ASN A 282 -6.41 -3.78 -23.36
N ALA A 283 -5.95 -4.22 -22.20
CA ALA A 283 -6.67 -5.01 -21.21
C ALA A 283 -7.18 -4.18 -20.01
N ASN A 284 -7.26 -2.85 -20.13
CA ASN A 284 -7.79 -1.96 -19.09
C ASN A 284 -9.15 -2.39 -18.57
N TYR A 285 -9.28 -2.48 -17.25
CA TYR A 285 -10.59 -2.62 -16.62
C TYR A 285 -10.65 -2.03 -15.21
N THR A 286 -11.87 -1.70 -14.79
CA THR A 286 -12.16 -1.22 -13.45
C THR A 286 -13.27 -2.03 -12.80
N TRP A 287 -13.28 -2.03 -11.47
CA TRP A 287 -14.35 -2.62 -10.67
C TRP A 287 -14.60 -1.80 -9.40
N GLY A 288 -15.85 -1.80 -8.91
CA GLY A 288 -16.22 -1.17 -7.64
C GLY A 288 -16.18 0.36 -7.68
N TRP A 289 -15.74 0.97 -6.58
CA TRP A 289 -15.64 2.43 -6.43
C TRP A 289 -14.30 2.95 -6.96
N ILE A 290 -14.30 3.71 -8.05
CA ILE A 290 -13.07 4.29 -8.65
C ILE A 290 -12.96 5.81 -8.50
N GLY A 291 -13.93 6.43 -7.81
CA GLY A 291 -13.97 7.88 -7.58
C GLY A 291 -13.95 8.69 -8.88
N ALA A 292 -13.12 9.73 -8.92
CA ALA A 292 -12.93 10.60 -10.08
C ALA A 292 -11.95 10.05 -11.13
N THR A 293 -11.60 8.77 -11.03
CA THR A 293 -10.82 8.09 -12.07
C THR A 293 -11.72 7.80 -13.26
N GLU A 294 -11.25 8.13 -14.45
CA GLU A 294 -11.86 7.77 -15.72
C GLU A 294 -10.91 6.81 -16.44
N GLN A 295 -11.38 5.66 -16.89
CA GLN A 295 -10.59 4.73 -17.69
C GLN A 295 -11.34 4.42 -18.97
N ASN A 296 -10.60 4.37 -20.07
CA ASN A 296 -11.11 3.97 -21.37
C ASN A 296 -10.07 3.09 -22.10
N ARG A 297 -10.34 2.78 -23.37
CA ARG A 297 -9.48 1.90 -24.18
C ARG A 297 -8.12 2.47 -24.59
N TYR A 298 -7.87 3.75 -24.29
CA TYR A 298 -6.64 4.46 -24.65
C TYR A 298 -5.82 4.81 -23.40
N GLY A 299 -6.44 4.86 -22.23
CA GLY A 299 -5.72 5.33 -21.06
C GLY A 299 -6.55 5.46 -19.80
N THR A 300 -5.82 5.80 -18.74
CA THR A 300 -6.33 5.96 -17.39
C THR A 300 -6.06 7.37 -16.91
N LYS A 301 -7.15 8.11 -16.62
CA LYS A 301 -7.12 9.44 -16.06
C LYS A 301 -7.45 9.41 -14.58
N PHE A 302 -6.47 9.67 -13.74
CA PHE A 302 -6.66 9.86 -12.31
C PHE A 302 -7.05 11.29 -11.98
N GLY A 303 -7.97 11.44 -11.03
CA GLY A 303 -8.37 12.72 -10.47
C GLY A 303 -8.07 12.80 -8.97
N PHE A 304 -7.42 13.88 -8.54
CA PHE A 304 -7.04 14.10 -7.14
C PHE A 304 -7.42 15.49 -6.65
N CYS A 305 -7.97 15.57 -5.44
CA CYS A 305 -8.06 16.83 -4.71
C CYS A 305 -6.83 17.01 -3.85
N ARG A 306 -6.14 18.13 -4.07
CA ARG A 306 -5.00 18.55 -3.24
C ARG A 306 -5.51 19.04 -1.90
N VAL A 307 -5.16 18.36 -0.82
CA VAL A 307 -5.59 18.70 0.54
C VAL A 307 -4.41 18.78 1.49
N ASN A 308 -4.61 19.47 2.62
CA ASN A 308 -3.59 19.58 3.65
C ASN A 308 -3.35 18.21 4.30
N GLY A 309 -2.20 17.59 3.99
CA GLY A 309 -1.85 16.27 4.50
C GLY A 309 -1.51 16.22 5.99
N THR A 310 -1.34 17.35 6.69
CA THR A 310 -1.14 17.33 8.16
C THR A 310 -2.35 16.82 8.93
N GLN A 311 -3.50 16.69 8.26
CA GLN A 311 -4.71 16.08 8.82
C GLN A 311 -4.68 14.55 8.79
N PHE A 312 -3.82 13.96 7.97
CA PHE A 312 -3.71 12.51 7.76
C PHE A 312 -2.62 11.91 8.64
N ARG A 313 -2.89 10.73 9.19
CA ARG A 313 -2.04 9.99 10.12
C ARG A 313 -2.26 8.49 9.93
N PRO A 314 -1.38 7.62 10.47
CA PRO A 314 -1.69 6.21 10.68
C PRO A 314 -3.10 5.99 11.22
N LEU A 315 -3.81 4.97 10.75
CA LEU A 315 -5.04 4.55 11.42
C LEU A 315 -4.71 3.87 12.75
N SER A 316 -5.60 3.99 13.73
CA SER A 316 -5.39 3.41 15.06
C SER A 316 -5.41 1.88 14.99
N HIS A 317 -4.28 1.26 15.32
CA HIS A 317 -4.15 -0.19 15.33
C HIS A 317 -4.73 -0.78 16.60
N ASN A 318 -5.63 -1.75 16.47
CA ASN A 318 -5.96 -2.66 17.57
C ASN A 318 -5.13 -3.93 17.40
N ALA A 319 -4.54 -4.45 18.49
CA ALA A 319 -3.57 -5.56 18.47
C ALA A 319 -4.04 -6.89 17.86
N ASN A 320 -5.31 -6.98 17.47
CA ASN A 320 -5.92 -8.16 16.85
C ASN A 320 -6.31 -7.92 15.39
N LEU A 321 -5.96 -6.77 14.80
CA LEU A 321 -6.35 -6.43 13.43
C LEU A 321 -5.20 -6.72 12.46
N ASN A 322 -5.58 -7.06 11.25
CA ASN A 322 -4.62 -7.30 10.18
C ASN A 322 -4.07 -5.95 9.71
N VAL A 323 -2.74 -5.80 9.65
CA VAL A 323 -2.07 -4.56 9.21
C VAL A 323 -2.57 -4.05 7.85
N PHE A 324 -3.00 -4.95 6.95
CA PHE A 324 -3.59 -4.57 5.67
C PHE A 324 -4.90 -3.79 5.84
N GLN A 325 -5.74 -4.12 6.83
CA GLN A 325 -7.06 -3.50 7.03
C GLN A 325 -6.97 -2.02 7.42
N GLU A 326 -5.81 -1.52 7.80
CA GLU A 326 -5.60 -0.16 8.29
C GLU A 326 -4.43 0.55 7.60
N THR A 327 -3.81 -0.11 6.64
CA THR A 327 -2.79 0.50 5.77
C THR A 327 -3.48 1.23 4.62
N TYR A 328 -3.01 2.44 4.33
CA TYR A 328 -3.47 3.18 3.16
C TYR A 328 -2.34 4.05 2.60
N ALA A 329 -2.49 4.49 1.36
CA ALA A 329 -1.61 5.44 0.71
C ALA A 329 -2.40 6.53 -0.01
N VAL A 330 -1.75 7.69 -0.14
CA VAL A 330 -2.27 8.87 -0.84
C VAL A 330 -1.20 9.38 -1.80
N LEU A 331 -1.61 10.08 -2.86
CA LEU A 331 -0.66 10.68 -3.78
C LEU A 331 0.12 11.78 -3.05
N LYS A 332 1.45 11.81 -3.16
CA LYS A 332 2.26 12.91 -2.65
C LYS A 332 2.08 14.12 -3.57
N LEU A 333 1.73 15.27 -3.01
CA LEU A 333 1.65 16.54 -3.75
C LEU A 333 2.50 17.66 -3.12
N GLY A 334 3.01 17.48 -1.89
CA GLY A 334 3.91 18.40 -1.20
C GLY A 334 5.38 17.98 -1.30
N ASP A 335 6.26 18.76 -0.66
CA ASP A 335 7.70 18.49 -0.62
C ASP A 335 8.02 17.21 0.18
N TYR A 336 7.23 16.96 1.21
CA TYR A 336 7.43 15.89 2.18
C TYR A 336 6.14 15.10 2.38
N CYS A 337 6.28 13.82 2.68
CA CYS A 337 5.16 13.03 3.16
C CYS A 337 4.74 13.48 4.58
N PRO A 338 3.45 13.45 4.93
CA PRO A 338 3.00 13.81 6.27
C PRO A 338 3.64 12.94 7.36
N MET A 339 3.71 13.49 8.58
CA MET A 339 4.28 12.77 9.72
C MET A 339 3.58 11.42 9.93
N GLY A 340 4.37 10.36 10.13
CA GLY A 340 3.87 9.00 10.31
C GLY A 340 3.57 8.26 8.99
N SER A 341 3.87 8.85 7.83
CA SER A 341 3.89 8.13 6.55
C SER A 341 5.30 7.89 6.04
N LYS A 342 5.44 6.89 5.15
CA LYS A 342 6.66 6.56 4.41
C LYS A 342 6.42 6.84 2.93
N GLU A 343 7.43 7.40 2.26
CA GLU A 343 7.35 7.63 0.83
C GLU A 343 7.63 6.33 0.06
N PHE A 344 6.87 6.10 -0.99
CA PHE A 344 7.24 5.15 -2.03
C PHE A 344 6.94 5.71 -3.41
N ILE A 345 7.58 5.14 -4.41
CA ILE A 345 7.53 5.56 -5.80
C ILE A 345 7.10 4.36 -6.63
N ARG A 346 6.18 4.59 -7.56
CA ARG A 346 5.88 3.69 -8.67
C ARG A 346 6.21 4.40 -9.97
N HIS A 347 7.05 3.77 -10.76
CA HIS A 347 7.27 4.12 -12.15
C HIS A 347 6.37 3.24 -13.02
N PHE A 348 5.66 3.90 -13.92
CA PHE A 348 4.80 3.34 -14.94
C PHE A 348 5.49 3.60 -16.29
N ASP A 349 5.98 2.54 -16.91
CA ASP A 349 6.46 2.53 -18.28
C ASP A 349 5.24 2.49 -19.21
N ASN A 350 4.65 3.67 -19.39
CA ASN A 350 3.50 3.89 -20.26
C ASN A 350 3.88 3.72 -21.74
N GLU A 351 2.91 3.95 -22.64
CA GLU A 351 3.06 3.69 -24.07
C GLU A 351 4.36 4.26 -24.67
N ASP A 352 5.19 3.41 -25.28
CA ASP A 352 6.45 3.80 -25.93
C ASP A 352 6.23 4.60 -27.22
N ARG A 353 5.08 4.37 -27.87
CA ARG A 353 4.71 4.95 -29.16
C ARG A 353 3.56 5.92 -28.93
N ASN A 354 3.50 7.00 -29.71
CA ASN A 354 2.39 7.98 -29.68
C ASN A 354 1.97 8.56 -28.31
N ASN A 355 2.76 8.35 -27.26
CA ASN A 355 2.45 8.73 -25.90
C ASN A 355 1.77 10.10 -25.75
N ALA A 356 0.59 10.06 -25.16
CA ALA A 356 -0.25 11.20 -24.84
C ALA A 356 -0.40 11.45 -23.33
N ASN A 357 0.52 10.92 -22.50
CA ASN A 357 0.63 11.25 -21.08
C ASN A 357 0.49 12.76 -20.85
N SER A 358 -0.41 13.15 -19.97
CA SER A 358 -0.69 14.56 -19.73
C SER A 358 -1.20 14.80 -18.32
N TYR A 359 -1.24 16.06 -17.90
CA TYR A 359 -1.78 16.41 -16.59
C TYR A 359 -2.40 17.80 -16.61
N THR A 360 -3.25 18.06 -15.63
CA THR A 360 -3.76 19.40 -15.31
C THR A 360 -3.59 19.67 -13.82
N GLY A 361 -3.40 20.93 -13.42
CA GLY A 361 -3.21 21.29 -12.02
C GLY A 361 -1.74 21.32 -11.65
N PHE A 362 -1.39 20.88 -10.43
CA PHE A 362 -0.03 20.92 -9.91
C PHE A 362 0.34 19.54 -9.34
N PRO A 363 0.72 18.57 -10.20
CA PRO A 363 0.97 17.20 -9.79
C PRO A 363 2.36 17.01 -9.15
N TRP A 364 3.19 18.06 -9.06
CA TRP A 364 4.49 17.96 -8.40
C TRP A 364 4.36 17.33 -6.99
N PRO A 365 5.28 16.46 -6.53
CA PRO A 365 6.56 16.05 -7.14
C PRO A 365 6.48 14.89 -8.15
N ASN A 366 5.30 14.55 -8.63
CA ASN A 366 5.12 13.50 -9.63
C ASN A 366 5.65 13.97 -11.00
N VAL A 367 6.15 13.04 -11.80
CA VAL A 367 6.70 13.31 -13.14
C VAL A 367 5.81 12.62 -14.17
N ILE A 368 5.35 13.39 -15.15
CA ILE A 368 4.49 12.92 -16.24
C ILE A 368 5.16 13.37 -17.54
N ASN A 369 5.83 12.44 -18.23
CA ASN A 369 6.57 12.69 -19.47
C ASN A 369 6.32 11.53 -20.47
N SER A 370 7.37 10.96 -21.10
CA SER A 370 7.22 9.70 -21.85
C SER A 370 6.60 8.61 -20.98
N ASN A 371 7.00 8.58 -19.71
CA ASN A 371 6.54 7.62 -18.71
C ASN A 371 5.88 8.41 -17.57
N THR A 372 5.26 7.68 -16.63
CA THR A 372 4.68 8.30 -15.44
C THR A 372 5.42 7.83 -14.19
N THR A 373 5.86 8.74 -13.34
CA THR A 373 6.43 8.41 -12.02
C THR A 373 5.60 9.07 -10.95
N LEU A 374 4.86 8.25 -10.20
CA LEU A 374 4.04 8.69 -9.09
C LEU A 374 4.72 8.39 -7.76
N ARG A 375 4.62 9.34 -6.84
CA ARG A 375 5.11 9.29 -5.47
C ARG A 375 3.91 9.26 -4.54
N PHE A 376 3.99 8.43 -3.52
CA PHE A 376 2.92 8.18 -2.59
C PHE A 376 3.40 8.31 -1.15
N CYS A 377 2.49 8.67 -0.27
CA CYS A 377 2.71 8.66 1.16
C CYS A 377 1.86 7.53 1.77
N MET A 378 2.52 6.45 2.17
CA MET A 378 1.90 5.29 2.82
C MET A 378 1.87 5.46 4.32
N PHE A 379 0.71 5.22 4.92
CA PHE A 379 0.50 5.18 6.36
C PHE A 379 0.27 3.75 6.80
N GLU A 380 1.24 3.20 7.54
CA GLU A 380 1.06 1.96 8.28
C GLU A 380 0.28 2.23 9.58
N PRO A 381 -0.49 1.27 10.09
CA PRO A 381 -1.23 1.44 11.33
C PRO A 381 -0.31 1.69 12.54
N SER A 382 -0.78 2.47 13.52
CA SER A 382 0.02 2.85 14.69
C SER A 382 -0.79 2.93 15.98
N TYR A 383 -0.16 2.59 17.11
CA TYR A 383 -0.77 2.66 18.44
C TYR A 383 -0.67 4.05 19.10
N GLY A 384 0.43 4.78 18.87
CA GLY A 384 0.72 6.00 19.61
C GLY A 384 0.45 7.29 18.84
N TYR A 385 0.68 7.27 17.53
CA TYR A 385 0.50 8.42 16.65
C TYR A 385 -0.47 8.05 15.54
N SER A 386 -1.76 8.05 15.86
CA SER A 386 -2.79 7.61 14.93
C SER A 386 -4.05 8.48 14.94
N MET A 387 -4.93 8.23 13.96
CA MET A 387 -6.27 8.78 13.85
C MET A 387 -7.30 7.63 13.93
N PRO A 388 -8.40 7.81 14.68
CA PRO A 388 -9.44 6.78 14.79
C PRO A 388 -10.32 6.69 13.54
N SER A 389 -10.28 7.70 12.67
CA SER A 389 -11.03 7.76 11.42
C SER A 389 -10.40 8.77 10.46
N PHE A 390 -10.76 8.66 9.19
CA PHE A 390 -10.29 9.58 8.15
C PHE A 390 -10.82 11.00 8.37
N PRO A 391 -10.02 12.04 8.06
CA PRO A 391 -10.44 13.44 8.19
C PRO A 391 -11.72 13.72 7.40
N ASN A 392 -12.62 14.49 7.98
CA ASN A 392 -13.78 14.99 7.25
C ASN A 392 -13.38 16.19 6.39
N LEU A 393 -13.26 15.95 5.08
CA LEU A 393 -12.94 16.99 4.09
C LEU A 393 -14.18 17.73 3.56
N GLY A 394 -15.37 17.45 4.09
CA GLY A 394 -16.64 18.03 3.62
C GLY A 394 -17.13 17.48 2.28
N VAL A 395 -16.41 16.53 1.69
CA VAL A 395 -16.73 15.88 0.41
C VAL A 395 -16.47 14.39 0.53
N GLU A 396 -17.11 13.56 -0.29
CA GLU A 396 -16.81 12.13 -0.41
C GLU A 396 -15.47 11.91 -1.13
N TYR A 397 -14.61 11.04 -0.58
CA TYR A 397 -13.31 10.73 -1.18
C TYR A 397 -12.84 9.31 -0.82
N GLY A 398 -11.73 8.91 -1.42
CA GLY A 398 -11.04 7.66 -1.16
C GLY A 398 -9.53 7.80 -1.28
N VAL A 399 -8.87 6.69 -1.03
CA VAL A 399 -7.41 6.53 -0.94
C VAL A 399 -7.01 5.21 -1.60
N PHE A 400 -5.71 5.00 -1.83
CA PHE A 400 -5.19 3.68 -2.16
C PHE A 400 -5.14 2.84 -0.89
N ALA A 401 -5.67 1.62 -0.95
CA ALA A 401 -5.77 0.74 0.21
C ALA A 401 -5.97 -0.70 -0.27
N PRO A 402 -5.58 -1.72 0.51
CA PRO A 402 -5.72 -3.11 0.12
C PRO A 402 -7.17 -3.54 0.38
N SER A 403 -8.06 -3.01 -0.46
CA SER A 403 -9.50 -2.95 -0.24
C SER A 403 -10.22 -4.29 -0.38
N HIS A 404 -9.50 -5.34 -0.79
CA HIS A 404 -9.97 -6.73 -0.71
C HIS A 404 -10.01 -7.25 0.74
N TYR A 405 -9.28 -6.64 1.67
CA TYR A 405 -9.45 -6.91 3.09
C TYR A 405 -10.59 -6.06 3.67
N ALA A 406 -11.55 -6.73 4.32
CA ALA A 406 -12.62 -6.04 5.03
C ALA A 406 -12.05 -5.18 6.16
N SER A 407 -12.37 -3.89 6.18
CA SER A 407 -11.95 -2.95 7.23
C SER A 407 -13.15 -2.11 7.68
N PRO A 408 -13.20 -1.70 8.96
CA PRO A 408 -14.17 -0.70 9.42
C PRO A 408 -13.98 0.68 8.76
N HIS A 409 -12.84 0.93 8.10
CA HIS A 409 -12.53 2.22 7.48
C HIS A 409 -12.91 2.29 6.00
N TRP A 410 -13.10 1.15 5.33
CA TRP A 410 -13.48 1.08 3.91
C TRP A 410 -15.01 1.03 3.78
N LEU A 411 -15.61 2.08 3.22
CA LEU A 411 -17.05 2.11 2.90
C LEU A 411 -17.38 1.36 1.60
N ALA A 412 -16.43 1.31 0.67
CA ALA A 412 -16.54 0.57 -0.58
C ALA A 412 -15.13 0.27 -1.10
N ALA A 413 -14.95 -0.91 -1.70
CA ALA A 413 -13.73 -1.29 -2.40
C ALA A 413 -13.78 -0.86 -3.86
N GLY A 414 -12.61 -0.67 -4.44
CA GLY A 414 -12.39 -0.33 -5.84
C GLY A 414 -11.10 -0.92 -6.36
N PHE A 415 -11.05 -1.09 -7.67
CA PHE A 415 -9.94 -1.69 -8.38
C PHE A 415 -9.80 -1.08 -9.77
N ILE A 416 -8.57 -0.80 -10.16
CA ILE A 416 -8.18 -0.32 -11.49
C ILE A 416 -7.04 -1.21 -11.95
N HIS A 417 -7.19 -1.81 -13.12
CA HIS A 417 -6.10 -2.46 -13.85
C HIS A 417 -5.72 -1.56 -15.02
N THR A 418 -4.46 -1.15 -15.07
CA THR A 418 -3.90 -0.42 -16.21
C THR A 418 -2.99 -1.37 -16.98
N ASP A 419 -3.33 -1.62 -18.24
CA ASP A 419 -2.51 -2.32 -19.20
C ASP A 419 -1.45 -1.35 -19.70
N ASP A 420 -0.37 -1.21 -18.94
CA ASP A 420 0.80 -0.45 -19.38
C ASP A 420 1.58 -1.24 -20.45
N GLU A 421 2.77 -0.81 -20.83
CA GLU A 421 3.43 -1.30 -22.05
C GLU A 421 3.70 -2.84 -21.99
N ASP A 422 3.21 -3.57 -22.99
CA ASP A 422 3.38 -5.03 -23.09
C ASP A 422 4.84 -5.44 -23.41
N ARG A 423 5.62 -4.52 -23.97
CA ARG A 423 6.95 -4.78 -24.53
C ARG A 423 8.00 -3.86 -23.93
N ASN A 424 9.12 -4.43 -23.51
CA ASN A 424 10.21 -3.69 -22.87
C ASN A 424 9.83 -2.97 -21.57
N ASN A 425 8.71 -3.37 -20.95
CA ASN A 425 8.25 -2.82 -19.69
C ASN A 425 9.38 -2.66 -18.66
N ALA A 426 9.60 -1.42 -18.27
CA ALA A 426 10.55 -0.97 -17.27
C ALA A 426 9.85 -0.48 -15.99
N ASN A 427 8.65 -0.95 -15.68
CA ASN A 427 7.99 -0.70 -14.42
C ASN A 427 8.87 -1.03 -13.22
N TRP A 428 8.91 -0.13 -12.24
CA TRP A 428 9.66 -0.36 -11.01
C TRP A 428 9.03 0.31 -9.81
N PHE A 429 9.39 -0.19 -8.64
CA PHE A 429 9.08 0.43 -7.35
C PHE A 429 10.36 0.89 -6.66
N SER A 430 10.28 2.01 -5.95
CA SER A 430 11.31 2.42 -5.00
C SER A 430 10.65 2.80 -3.68
N TYR A 431 11.26 2.37 -2.59
CA TYR A 431 10.76 2.60 -1.24
C TYR A 431 11.86 3.28 -0.44
N ASP A 432 11.56 4.41 0.19
CA ASP A 432 12.55 5.06 1.03
C ASP A 432 12.66 4.31 2.37
N GLY A 433 13.81 3.68 2.59
CA GLY A 433 14.22 3.09 3.86
C GLY A 433 13.99 1.58 3.99
N ALA A 434 14.93 0.91 4.67
CA ALA A 434 14.95 -0.54 4.89
C ALA A 434 13.76 -1.13 5.66
N ASN A 435 12.81 -0.29 6.10
CA ASN A 435 11.68 -0.67 6.96
C ASN A 435 10.33 -0.52 6.27
N THR A 436 10.27 -0.23 4.96
CA THR A 436 9.01 -0.17 4.24
C THR A 436 8.65 -1.58 3.77
N PRO A 437 7.59 -2.21 4.30
CA PRO A 437 7.19 -3.55 3.90
C PRO A 437 6.65 -3.51 2.46
N GLY A 438 7.47 -3.89 1.48
CA GLY A 438 7.09 -3.93 0.07
C GLY A 438 5.78 -4.69 -0.17
N PHE A 439 5.50 -5.73 0.60
CA PHE A 439 4.23 -6.48 0.53
C PHE A 439 2.99 -5.62 0.81
N LEU A 440 3.08 -4.61 1.69
CA LEU A 440 1.96 -3.69 1.93
C LEU A 440 1.72 -2.80 0.71
N VAL A 441 2.79 -2.32 0.06
CA VAL A 441 2.63 -1.53 -1.16
C VAL A 441 2.02 -2.38 -2.26
N HIS A 442 2.54 -3.58 -2.52
CA HIS A 442 2.01 -4.48 -3.55
C HIS A 442 0.56 -4.89 -3.30
N SER A 443 0.10 -4.88 -2.05
CA SER A 443 -1.30 -5.11 -1.73
C SER A 443 -2.23 -3.95 -2.12
N MET A 444 -1.70 -2.75 -2.35
CA MET A 444 -2.44 -1.54 -2.77
C MET A 444 -2.17 -1.16 -4.22
N ILE A 445 -0.91 -1.23 -4.64
CA ILE A 445 -0.42 -0.90 -5.97
C ILE A 445 0.58 -2.00 -6.30
N GLY A 446 0.15 -2.97 -7.10
CA GLY A 446 0.93 -4.14 -7.47
C GLY A 446 1.02 -4.33 -8.98
N GLY A 447 1.67 -5.40 -9.41
CA GLY A 447 1.83 -5.73 -10.82
C GLY A 447 3.24 -5.49 -11.35
N ALA A 448 3.63 -6.32 -12.34
CA ALA A 448 4.96 -6.32 -12.94
C ALA A 448 4.93 -5.54 -14.26
N SER A 449 4.46 -6.19 -15.35
CA SER A 449 3.90 -5.54 -16.55
C SER A 449 2.71 -4.71 -16.11
N ASN A 450 1.50 -5.16 -16.31
CA ASN A 450 0.34 -4.35 -15.99
C ASN A 450 0.27 -3.95 -14.50
N THR A 451 -0.33 -2.79 -14.23
CA THR A 451 -0.43 -2.26 -12.86
C THR A 451 -1.83 -2.40 -12.30
N ASP A 452 -1.92 -3.01 -11.11
CA ASP A 452 -3.15 -3.14 -10.33
C ASP A 452 -3.18 -2.11 -9.21
N LEU A 453 -4.17 -1.22 -9.22
CA LEU A 453 -4.39 -0.21 -8.18
C LEU A 453 -5.69 -0.50 -7.42
N ARG A 454 -5.55 -0.76 -6.12
CA ARG A 454 -6.65 -0.99 -5.20
C ARG A 454 -7.01 0.30 -4.48
N LEU A 455 -8.30 0.60 -4.49
CA LEU A 455 -8.87 1.81 -3.94
C LEU A 455 -9.85 1.47 -2.82
N ALA A 456 -9.94 2.33 -1.82
CA ALA A 456 -11.03 2.31 -0.86
C ALA A 456 -11.69 3.68 -0.79
N LYS A 457 -13.02 3.70 -0.93
CA LYS A 457 -13.83 4.81 -0.43
C LYS A 457 -13.75 4.80 1.09
N VAL A 458 -13.36 5.91 1.71
CA VAL A 458 -13.12 5.93 3.16
C VAL A 458 -14.31 6.48 3.93
N SER A 459 -14.41 6.08 5.20
CA SER A 459 -15.37 6.67 6.12
C SER A 459 -14.91 8.06 6.54
N ASN A 460 -15.33 9.05 5.76
CA ASN A 460 -15.20 10.44 6.16
C ASN A 460 -16.04 10.54 7.43
N GLY A 461 -15.41 10.81 8.58
CA GLY A 461 -16.13 10.91 9.85
C GLY A 461 -17.39 11.77 9.67
N ARG A 462 -18.49 11.46 10.38
CA ARG A 462 -19.77 12.20 10.26
C ARG A 462 -19.45 13.68 10.10
N PRO A 463 -19.98 14.34 9.04
CA PRO A 463 -19.51 15.67 8.72
C PRO A 463 -19.66 16.56 9.96
N ARG A 464 -18.51 16.96 10.53
CA ARG A 464 -18.50 17.86 11.69
C ARG A 464 -19.33 19.06 11.30
N CYS A 465 -20.21 19.49 12.19
CA CYS A 465 -21.05 20.66 11.97
C CYS A 465 -22.12 20.47 10.90
N SER A 466 -22.56 19.23 10.67
CA SER A 466 -23.66 18.96 9.73
C SER A 466 -25.04 19.29 10.27
N ARG A 467 -25.14 19.63 11.57
CA ARG A 467 -26.41 19.95 12.21
C ARG A 467 -26.79 21.43 11.97
N PRO A 468 -27.80 21.72 11.14
CA PRO A 468 -28.17 23.10 10.87
C PRO A 468 -28.73 23.79 12.12
N VAL A 469 -28.48 25.09 12.23
CA VAL A 469 -28.94 25.92 13.35
C VAL A 469 -30.11 26.77 12.86
N GLN A 470 -31.28 26.64 13.49
CA GLN A 470 -32.42 27.48 13.15
C GLN A 470 -32.23 28.89 13.72
N TYR A 471 -32.24 29.86 12.83
CA TYR A 471 -32.10 31.28 13.10
C TYR A 471 -33.45 31.91 13.46
N PHE A 472 -33.47 33.04 14.17
CA PHE A 472 -34.73 33.67 14.64
C PHE A 472 -35.70 34.07 13.52
N THR A 473 -35.21 34.23 12.30
CA THR A 473 -36.04 34.48 11.10
C THR A 473 -36.69 33.22 10.52
N GLY A 474 -36.39 32.05 11.07
CA GLY A 474 -36.79 30.74 10.55
C GLY A 474 -35.80 30.12 9.55
N ALA A 475 -34.83 30.90 9.05
CA ALA A 475 -33.78 30.38 8.17
C ALA A 475 -32.86 29.39 8.90
N TYR A 476 -32.32 28.41 8.18
CA TYR A 476 -31.29 27.51 8.72
C TYR A 476 -29.91 27.99 8.32
N LEU A 477 -29.01 28.10 9.30
CA LEU A 477 -27.60 28.37 9.09
C LEU A 477 -26.83 27.06 9.10
N MET A 478 -25.97 26.86 8.09
CA MET A 478 -25.01 25.76 8.08
C MET A 478 -23.72 26.23 8.76
N PRO A 479 -23.37 25.67 9.93
CA PRO A 479 -22.15 26.03 10.62
C PRO A 479 -20.91 25.48 9.89
N THR A 480 -19.78 26.14 10.07
CA THR A 480 -18.48 25.76 9.48
C THR A 480 -17.58 25.21 10.57
N PHE A 481 -16.93 24.07 10.32
CA PHE A 481 -15.94 23.53 11.25
C PHE A 481 -14.67 24.38 11.21
N ASP A 482 -14.25 24.93 12.35
CA ASP A 482 -13.08 25.83 12.44
C ASP A 482 -11.78 25.10 12.83
N GLY A 483 -11.79 23.77 12.81
CA GLY A 483 -10.69 22.91 13.26
C GLY A 483 -10.88 22.37 14.68
N MET A 484 -11.78 22.95 15.48
CA MET A 484 -12.08 22.46 16.83
C MET A 484 -13.59 22.38 17.12
N ASN A 485 -14.37 23.36 16.65
CA ASN A 485 -15.79 23.51 16.95
C ASN A 485 -16.59 23.94 15.72
N CYS A 486 -17.92 24.00 15.89
CA CYS A 486 -18.84 24.40 14.84
C CYS A 486 -19.16 25.89 14.93
N PHE A 487 -18.43 26.70 14.17
CA PHE A 487 -18.68 28.13 14.04
C PHE A 487 -19.99 28.38 13.31
N ILE A 488 -20.92 29.08 13.95
CA ILE A 488 -22.21 29.42 13.33
C ILE A 488 -22.10 30.78 12.66
N ARG A 489 -21.78 31.82 13.43
CA ARG A 489 -21.63 33.21 12.98
C ARG A 489 -21.04 34.11 14.06
N ASN A 490 -20.61 35.32 13.65
CA ASN A 490 -20.32 36.41 14.59
C ASN A 490 -21.60 36.88 15.29
N ALA A 491 -21.48 37.29 16.56
CA ALA A 491 -22.53 38.02 17.24
C ALA A 491 -22.68 39.44 16.64
N PRO A 492 -23.87 40.05 16.71
CA PRO A 492 -24.09 41.44 16.32
C PRO A 492 -23.03 42.38 16.90
N ALA A 493 -22.62 43.37 16.12
CA ALA A 493 -21.69 44.38 16.59
C ALA A 493 -22.26 45.10 17.82
N ARG A 494 -21.39 45.41 18.80
CA ARG A 494 -21.76 46.07 20.07
C ARG A 494 -22.77 45.31 20.95
N SER A 495 -22.95 44.01 20.69
CA SER A 495 -23.75 43.15 21.56
C SER A 495 -22.87 42.39 22.56
N ALA A 496 -23.48 41.93 23.66
CA ALA A 496 -22.87 41.00 24.59
C ALA A 496 -23.54 39.62 24.43
N PRO A 497 -22.93 38.70 23.66
CA PRO A 497 -23.49 37.37 23.44
C PRO A 497 -23.40 36.50 24.69
N PHE A 498 -24.43 35.71 24.95
CA PHE A 498 -24.46 34.72 26.03
C PHE A 498 -25.31 33.51 25.65
N ILE A 499 -25.22 32.45 26.47
CA ILE A 499 -25.99 31.22 26.32
C ILE A 499 -27.02 31.11 27.45
N SER A 500 -28.26 30.77 27.12
CA SER A 500 -29.31 30.46 28.10
C SER A 500 -30.23 29.38 27.53
N LEU A 501 -30.66 28.40 28.33
CA LEU A 501 -31.62 27.37 27.91
C LEU A 501 -31.33 26.73 26.53
N ASN A 502 -30.05 26.42 26.26
CA ASN A 502 -29.58 25.87 24.97
C ASN A 502 -29.82 26.79 23.74
N GLY A 503 -30.10 28.07 23.98
CA GLY A 503 -30.22 29.12 22.98
C GLY A 503 -29.04 30.10 23.03
N TYR A 504 -28.82 30.76 21.89
CA TYR A 504 -27.85 31.84 21.74
C TYR A 504 -28.58 33.17 21.84
N TYR A 505 -28.09 34.03 22.71
CA TYR A 505 -28.71 35.29 23.06
C TYR A 505 -27.74 36.45 22.89
N VAL A 506 -28.30 37.63 22.74
CA VAL A 506 -27.61 38.89 23.02
C VAL A 506 -28.41 39.73 24.01
N MET A 507 -27.71 40.60 24.74
CA MET A 507 -28.36 41.57 25.59
C MET A 507 -29.23 42.55 24.79
N TRP A 508 -30.33 42.97 25.38
CA TRP A 508 -31.19 44.03 24.87
C TRP A 508 -30.43 45.35 24.79
N ASP A 509 -30.57 46.05 23.66
CA ASP A 509 -29.97 47.37 23.50
C ASP A 509 -30.86 48.41 24.20
N TRP A 510 -30.35 48.91 25.32
CA TRP A 510 -31.03 49.91 26.16
C TRP A 510 -31.04 51.30 25.53
N PHE A 511 -30.21 51.58 24.52
CA PHE A 511 -30.26 52.84 23.80
C PHE A 511 -31.38 52.85 22.75
N THR A 512 -31.54 51.76 22.00
CA THR A 512 -32.56 51.66 20.95
C THR A 512 -33.88 51.11 21.47
N MET A 513 -33.91 50.63 22.72
CA MET A 513 -35.04 49.92 23.31
C MET A 513 -35.55 48.79 22.40
N SER A 514 -34.62 48.03 21.80
CA SER A 514 -34.95 46.96 20.87
C SER A 514 -33.91 45.85 20.91
N CYS A 515 -34.27 44.69 20.35
CA CYS A 515 -33.28 43.68 20.05
C CYS A 515 -32.45 44.13 18.85
N PRO A 516 -31.11 44.21 18.97
CA PRO A 516 -30.26 44.49 17.81
C PRO A 516 -30.37 43.34 16.79
N GLU A 517 -30.61 42.13 17.28
CA GLU A 517 -30.92 40.94 16.48
C GLU A 517 -31.65 39.92 17.37
N GLY A 518 -32.60 39.16 16.81
CA GLY A 518 -33.37 38.17 17.58
C GLY A 518 -34.73 38.66 18.06
N VAL A 519 -35.39 37.82 18.86
CA VAL A 519 -36.70 38.10 19.46
C VAL A 519 -36.55 38.17 20.98
N TRP A 520 -37.10 39.22 21.60
CA TRP A 520 -37.10 39.34 23.05
C TRP A 520 -38.02 38.30 23.68
N ASP A 521 -37.48 37.49 24.60
CA ASP A 521 -38.23 36.43 25.29
C ASP A 521 -38.30 36.62 26.82
N GLY A 522 -37.93 37.82 27.30
CA GLY A 522 -37.87 38.14 28.73
C GLY A 522 -36.53 37.82 29.40
N THR A 523 -35.68 36.97 28.81
CA THR A 523 -34.30 36.72 29.28
C THR A 523 -33.30 37.56 28.50
N GLY A 524 -33.48 37.61 27.19
CA GLY A 524 -32.60 38.32 26.27
C GLY A 524 -33.21 38.38 24.88
N CYS A 525 -32.42 38.85 23.93
CA CYS A 525 -32.75 38.76 22.52
C CYS A 525 -32.28 37.42 21.99
N ARG A 526 -33.19 36.46 21.87
CA ARG A 526 -32.88 35.11 21.38
C ARG A 526 -32.63 35.16 19.87
N ILE A 527 -31.43 34.75 19.46
CA ILE A 527 -31.00 34.76 18.07
C ILE A 527 -31.19 33.39 17.41
N MET A 528 -30.90 32.31 18.13
CA MET A 528 -30.94 30.95 17.57
C MET A 528 -30.94 29.90 18.69
N THR A 529 -31.16 28.63 18.32
CA THR A 529 -31.16 27.49 19.23
C THR A 529 -30.09 26.51 18.81
N ALA A 530 -29.25 26.05 19.76
CA ALA A 530 -28.25 25.05 19.45
C ALA A 530 -28.90 23.74 19.03
N PRO A 531 -28.31 22.99 18.07
CA PRO A 531 -28.85 21.72 17.66
C PRO A 531 -28.97 20.75 18.85
N ALA A 532 -29.99 19.90 18.84
CA ALA A 532 -30.19 18.92 19.90
C ALA A 532 -28.97 17.99 20.03
N GLY A 533 -28.54 17.73 21.27
CA GLY A 533 -27.37 16.89 21.55
C GLY A 533 -26.04 17.54 21.18
N THR A 534 -25.96 18.88 21.21
CA THR A 534 -24.71 19.64 21.08
C THR A 534 -24.50 20.51 22.33
N THR A 535 -23.28 20.99 22.54
CA THR A 535 -22.97 21.91 23.65
C THR A 535 -22.70 23.32 23.10
N PRO A 536 -23.62 24.28 23.26
CA PRO A 536 -23.41 25.65 22.81
C PRO A 536 -22.41 26.40 23.68
N PHE A 537 -21.63 27.26 23.06
CA PHE A 537 -20.75 28.20 23.76
C PHE A 537 -20.49 29.47 22.94
N VAL A 538 -19.90 30.47 23.59
CA VAL A 538 -19.51 31.75 22.99
C VAL A 538 -18.01 31.91 23.16
N TRP A 539 -17.30 32.28 22.09
CA TRP A 539 -15.86 32.57 22.14
C TRP A 539 -15.54 33.75 21.23
N GLY A 540 -14.78 34.74 21.71
CA GLY A 540 -14.36 35.88 20.88
C GLY A 540 -15.50 36.63 20.16
N ASN A 541 -16.63 36.85 20.83
CA ASN A 541 -17.85 37.47 20.26
C ASN A 541 -18.46 36.70 19.07
N ARG A 542 -18.35 35.37 19.10
CA ARG A 542 -18.87 34.44 18.08
C ARG A 542 -19.64 33.30 18.72
N PHE A 543 -20.58 32.75 17.97
CA PHE A 543 -21.45 31.65 18.39
C PHE A 543 -20.95 30.32 17.84
N TYR A 544 -20.85 29.32 18.72
CA TYR A 544 -20.34 27.99 18.41
C TYR A 544 -21.12 26.89 19.12
N TYR A 545 -21.03 25.66 18.60
CA TYR A 545 -21.30 24.46 19.40
C TYR A 545 -20.23 23.38 19.21
N GLY A 546 -20.11 22.49 20.19
CA GLY A 546 -19.41 21.21 20.08
C GLY A 546 -20.39 20.06 19.80
N GLU A 547 -19.98 19.11 18.96
CA GLU A 547 -20.70 17.87 18.64
C GLU A 547 -20.23 16.67 19.46
#